data_AF-A0AAW2XIG1-F1
#
_entry.id   AF-A0AAW2XIG1-F1
#
_cell.length_a   1.000
_cell.length_b   1.000
_cell.length_c   1.000
_cell.angle_alpha   90.00
_cell.angle_beta   90.00
_cell.angle_gamma   90.00
#
_symmetry.space_group_name_H-M   'P 1'
#
loop_
_entity.id
_entity.type
_entity.pdbx_description
1 polymer ?
#
loop_
_entity_poly.entity_id
_entity_poly.type
_entity_poly.pdbx_seq_one_letter_code
_entity_poly.pdbx_strand_id
1 'polypeptide(L)'
;MSLSRHLLRRVSSQSAALRHFSNTPTTAVSESPSSQRIQHEFLPPTSYINSWKHPRNPKEAAAQLAFIRRDYDRKVKEMRKEYIKEMELQRIEKLRKDEARKEALRIANEERKAAKDAKKKAEAIERKAAEEEFRQMLMKERAEKLEYWKMREKKIQEKKKEKNELLRRQSSLWIGPSEIEKKTLDAICDYVRL
;
A
#
# COMPACT_ATOMS: atom_id res chain seq x y z
N MET A 1 2.51 5.67 56.55
CA MET A 1 2.28 4.98 55.27
C MET A 1 1.69 5.98 54.29
N SER A 2 2.53 6.78 53.64
CA SER A 2 2.12 7.81 52.66
C SER A 2 2.75 7.43 51.33
N LEU A 3 1.94 7.12 50.33
CA LEU A 3 2.40 6.92 48.97
C LEU A 3 1.63 7.85 48.03
N SER A 4 2.35 8.92 47.69
CA SER A 4 2.02 10.00 46.78
C SER A 4 1.56 9.48 45.41
N ARG A 5 0.36 9.89 44.99
CA ARG A 5 -0.09 9.78 43.61
C ARG A 5 0.41 11.00 42.84
N HIS A 6 1.52 10.83 42.11
CA HIS A 6 2.03 11.85 41.21
C HIS A 6 1.14 11.94 39.97
N LEU A 7 0.30 12.98 39.90
CA LEU A 7 -0.37 13.39 38.68
C LEU A 7 0.67 14.02 37.74
N LEU A 8 1.13 13.25 36.75
CA LEU A 8 1.89 13.80 35.63
C LEU A 8 0.96 14.62 34.75
N ARG A 9 0.77 15.89 35.10
CA ARG A 9 0.23 16.92 34.22
C ARG A 9 1.31 17.22 33.16
N ARG A 10 1.30 16.46 32.06
CA ARG A 10 2.14 16.77 30.90
C ARG A 10 1.61 18.03 30.24
N VAL A 11 2.28 19.14 30.48
CA VAL A 11 2.09 20.39 29.74
C VAL A 11 2.41 20.10 28.28
N SER A 12 1.43 20.31 27.40
CA SER A 12 1.66 20.33 25.95
C SER A 12 2.63 21.48 25.67
N SER A 13 3.86 21.12 25.29
CA SER A 13 4.76 22.08 24.63
C SER A 13 4.03 22.66 23.44
N GLN A 14 3.72 23.95 23.51
CA GLN A 14 3.34 24.74 22.36
C GLN A 14 4.55 24.78 21.42
N SER A 15 4.67 23.79 20.55
CA SER A 15 5.52 23.89 19.38
C SER A 15 4.86 24.89 18.46
N ALA A 16 5.35 26.14 18.49
CA ALA A 16 5.05 27.15 17.50
C ALA A 16 5.45 26.60 16.12
N ALA A 17 4.46 26.03 15.41
CA ALA A 17 4.61 25.69 14.01
C ALA A 17 4.59 27.00 13.21
N LEU A 18 5.76 27.62 13.03
CA LEU A 18 5.97 28.62 12.00
C LEU A 18 5.59 27.98 10.66
N ARG A 19 4.45 28.39 10.10
CA ARG A 19 4.09 28.08 8.72
C ARG A 19 4.94 28.98 7.83
N HIS A 20 6.07 28.46 7.38
CA HIS A 20 6.78 29.05 6.25
C HIS A 20 6.01 28.67 4.98
N PHE A 21 5.27 29.63 4.42
CA PHE A 21 4.77 29.54 3.05
C PHE A 21 5.90 29.96 2.11
N SER A 22 6.62 28.97 1.57
CA SER A 22 7.54 29.15 0.47
C SER A 22 6.77 29.18 -0.85
N ASN A 23 6.60 30.36 -1.44
CA ASN A 23 6.08 30.52 -2.79
C ASN A 23 7.24 30.37 -3.79
N THR A 24 7.45 29.16 -4.30
CA THR A 24 8.24 28.94 -5.53
C THR A 24 7.28 28.94 -6.73
N PRO A 25 7.48 29.78 -7.76
CA PRO A 25 6.62 29.77 -8.94
C PRO A 25 7.01 28.58 -9.83
N THR A 26 6.31 27.46 -9.68
CA THR A 26 6.32 26.40 -10.68
C THR A 26 5.34 26.76 -11.78
N THR A 27 5.86 26.99 -12.98
CA THR A 27 5.14 27.14 -14.25
C THR A 27 4.40 25.84 -14.58
N ALA A 28 3.25 25.64 -13.94
CA ALA A 28 2.22 24.72 -14.39
C ALA A 28 0.92 25.50 -14.37
N VAL A 29 0.45 25.88 -15.56
CA VAL A 29 -0.85 26.51 -15.78
C VAL A 29 -1.92 25.49 -15.41
N SER A 30 -2.20 25.38 -14.12
CA SER A 30 -3.39 24.73 -13.59
C SER A 30 -4.34 25.86 -13.25
N GLU A 31 -5.23 26.15 -14.21
CA GLU A 31 -6.29 27.11 -14.00
C GLU A 31 -7.13 26.64 -12.81
N SER A 32 -6.98 27.35 -11.70
CA SER A 32 -7.78 27.13 -10.50
C SER A 32 -9.25 27.37 -10.87
N PRO A 33 -10.20 26.49 -10.49
CA PRO A 33 -11.61 26.65 -10.88
C PRO A 33 -12.28 27.91 -10.31
N SER A 34 -11.58 28.70 -9.48
CA SER A 34 -12.09 29.94 -8.89
C SER A 34 -11.96 31.18 -9.79
N SER A 35 -11.30 31.07 -10.94
CA SER A 35 -11.08 32.22 -11.83
C SER A 35 -12.27 32.55 -12.74
N GLN A 36 -13.27 31.68 -12.84
CA GLN A 36 -14.59 32.05 -13.37
C GLN A 36 -15.36 32.81 -12.30
N ARG A 37 -14.86 33.97 -11.89
CA ARG A 37 -15.72 35.00 -11.31
C ARG A 37 -16.80 35.24 -12.35
N ILE A 38 -18.03 34.91 -12.01
CA ILE A 38 -19.20 35.32 -12.79
C ILE A 38 -19.06 36.85 -12.90
N GLN A 39 -18.63 37.33 -14.06
CA GLN A 39 -18.57 38.75 -14.33
C GLN A 39 -20.02 39.19 -14.45
N HIS A 40 -20.59 39.61 -13.33
CA HIS A 40 -21.90 40.23 -13.34
C HIS A 40 -21.73 41.58 -14.02
N GLU A 41 -22.13 41.66 -15.29
CA GLU A 41 -22.30 42.93 -15.97
C GLU A 41 -23.46 43.65 -15.28
N PHE A 42 -23.14 44.70 -14.52
CA PHE A 42 -24.16 45.53 -13.90
C PHE A 42 -24.86 46.34 -14.98
N LEU A 43 -26.19 46.25 -14.99
CA LEU A 43 -27.00 47.10 -15.86
C LEU A 43 -26.83 48.57 -15.47
N PRO A 44 -26.85 49.51 -16.45
CA PRO A 44 -26.74 50.93 -16.17
C PRO A 44 -27.89 51.42 -15.28
N PRO A 45 -27.68 52.49 -14.48
CA PRO A 45 -28.72 53.05 -13.62
C PRO A 45 -29.99 53.40 -14.41
N THR A 46 -31.14 52.91 -13.94
CA THR A 46 -32.41 53.15 -14.63
C THR A 46 -32.92 54.57 -14.37
N SER A 47 -33.23 55.32 -15.44
CA SER A 47 -33.81 56.67 -15.37
C SER A 47 -35.34 56.67 -15.16
N TYR A 48 -35.95 55.50 -14.99
CA TYR A 48 -37.40 55.30 -14.94
C TYR A 48 -38.09 55.98 -13.75
N ILE A 49 -37.42 56.02 -12.58
CA ILE A 49 -38.01 56.56 -11.34
C ILE A 49 -38.28 58.07 -11.44
N ASN A 50 -37.57 58.80 -12.31
CA ASN A 50 -37.68 60.25 -12.45
C ASN A 50 -38.46 60.72 -13.69
N SER A 51 -39.01 59.80 -14.49
CA SER A 51 -39.68 60.14 -15.76
C SER A 51 -41.20 60.25 -15.67
N TRP A 52 -41.79 60.02 -14.49
CA TRP A 52 -43.24 60.06 -14.30
C TRP A 52 -43.78 61.51 -14.33
N LYS A 53 -44.71 61.79 -15.25
CA LYS A 53 -45.46 63.04 -15.31
C LYS A 53 -46.91 62.79 -14.89
N HIS A 54 -47.41 63.58 -13.94
CA HIS A 54 -48.79 63.44 -13.46
C HIS A 54 -49.81 63.81 -14.57
N PRO A 55 -50.70 62.90 -14.97
CA PRO A 55 -51.73 63.20 -15.98
C PRO A 55 -52.78 64.16 -15.42
N ARG A 56 -53.21 65.15 -16.21
CA ARG A 56 -54.14 66.21 -15.76
C ARG A 56 -55.60 65.73 -15.66
N ASN A 57 -55.96 64.70 -16.42
CA ASN A 57 -57.31 64.15 -16.48
C ASN A 57 -57.42 62.81 -15.74
N PRO A 58 -58.44 62.59 -14.88
CA PRO A 58 -58.54 61.38 -14.06
C PRO A 58 -58.79 60.11 -14.88
N LYS A 59 -59.54 60.19 -15.99
CA LYS A 59 -59.81 59.05 -16.89
C LYS A 59 -58.54 58.57 -17.61
N GLU A 60 -57.67 59.50 -18.02
CA GLU A 60 -56.40 59.19 -18.68
C GLU A 60 -55.40 58.58 -17.69
N ALA A 61 -55.34 59.10 -16.46
CA ALA A 61 -54.52 58.52 -15.40
C ALA A 61 -54.89 57.06 -15.11
N ALA A 62 -56.20 56.75 -15.05
CA ALA A 62 -56.67 55.38 -14.85
C ALA A 62 -56.29 54.44 -16.00
N ALA A 63 -56.40 54.90 -17.25
CA ALA A 63 -56.02 54.13 -18.42
C ALA A 63 -54.51 53.85 -18.47
N GLN A 64 -53.67 54.85 -18.19
CA GLN A 64 -52.22 54.70 -18.13
C GLN A 64 -51.80 53.75 -17.01
N LEU A 65 -52.42 53.85 -15.82
CA LEU A 65 -52.13 52.94 -14.72
C LEU A 65 -52.52 51.50 -15.04
N ALA A 66 -53.68 51.29 -15.69
CA ALA A 66 -54.11 49.96 -16.13
C ALA A 66 -53.15 49.36 -17.16
N PHE A 67 -52.66 50.17 -18.10
CA PHE A 67 -51.63 49.75 -19.07
C PHE A 67 -50.33 49.33 -18.36
N ILE A 68 -49.82 50.16 -17.45
CA ILE A 68 -48.58 49.88 -16.70
C ILE A 68 -48.71 48.59 -15.88
N ARG A 69 -49.84 48.39 -15.20
CA ARG A 69 -50.09 47.15 -14.44
C ARG A 69 -50.03 45.93 -15.33
N ARG A 70 -50.71 45.95 -16.48
CA ARG A 70 -50.71 44.83 -17.45
C ARG A 70 -49.32 44.58 -18.02
N ASP A 71 -48.60 45.63 -18.37
CA ASP A 71 -47.25 45.51 -18.95
C ASP A 71 -46.23 45.02 -17.93
N TYR A 72 -46.32 45.48 -16.68
CA TYR A 72 -45.50 44.97 -15.59
C TYR A 72 -45.78 43.49 -15.35
N ASP A 73 -47.05 43.10 -15.23
CA ASP A 73 -47.43 41.70 -15.04
C ASP A 73 -46.95 40.81 -16.19
N ARG A 74 -47.01 41.31 -17.43
CA ARG A 74 -46.50 40.61 -18.61
C ARG A 74 -44.98 40.40 -18.53
N LYS A 75 -44.22 41.47 -18.30
CA LYS A 75 -42.76 41.43 -18.17
C LYS A 75 -42.32 40.51 -17.03
N VAL A 76 -42.95 40.61 -15.87
CA VAL A 76 -42.63 39.76 -14.72
C VAL A 76 -42.96 38.29 -15.00
N LYS A 77 -44.05 38.00 -15.71
CA LYS A 77 -44.37 36.62 -16.13
C LYS A 77 -43.32 36.06 -17.10
N GLU A 78 -42.85 36.86 -18.05
CA GLU A 78 -41.78 36.48 -18.98
C GLU A 78 -40.47 36.20 -18.23
N MET A 79 -40.05 37.12 -17.36
CA MET A 79 -38.87 36.95 -16.49
C MET A 79 -38.94 35.69 -15.64
N ARG A 80 -40.11 35.38 -15.06
CA ARG A 80 -40.30 34.14 -14.29
C ARG A 80 -40.16 32.89 -15.16
N LYS A 81 -40.68 32.91 -16.39
CA LYS A 81 -40.55 31.77 -17.32
C LYS A 81 -39.10 31.55 -17.72
N GLU A 82 -38.35 32.62 -17.99
CA GLU A 82 -36.93 32.57 -18.31
C GLU A 82 -36.13 32.01 -17.14
N TYR A 83 -36.35 32.55 -15.94
CA TYR A 83 -35.70 32.06 -14.72
C TYR A 83 -35.97 30.56 -14.47
N ILE A 84 -37.21 30.11 -14.64
CA ILE A 84 -37.54 28.67 -14.49
C ILE A 84 -36.75 27.82 -15.49
N LYS A 85 -36.65 28.26 -16.75
CA LYS A 85 -35.88 27.55 -17.78
C LYS A 85 -34.38 27.51 -17.44
N GLU A 86 -33.81 28.63 -17.02
CA GLU A 86 -32.41 28.73 -16.61
C GLU A 86 -32.09 27.79 -15.44
N MET A 87 -32.96 27.79 -14.42
CA MET A 87 -32.80 26.90 -13.27
C MET A 87 -32.89 25.43 -13.66
N GLU A 88 -33.76 25.07 -14.60
CA GLU A 88 -33.88 23.70 -15.09
C GLU A 88 -32.67 23.30 -15.94
N LEU A 89 -32.14 24.19 -16.79
CA LEU A 89 -30.89 23.95 -17.52
C LEU A 89 -29.72 23.70 -16.55
N GLN A 90 -29.58 24.52 -15.51
CA GLN A 90 -28.56 24.33 -14.48
C GLN A 90 -28.73 22.99 -13.74
N ARG A 91 -29.96 22.56 -13.47
CA ARG A 91 -30.24 21.25 -12.86
C ARG A 91 -29.80 20.12 -13.78
N ILE A 92 -30.15 20.16 -15.06
CA ILE A 92 -29.78 19.15 -16.05
C ILE A 92 -28.25 19.07 -16.20
N GLU A 93 -27.56 20.22 -16.24
CA GLU A 93 -26.10 20.24 -16.30
C GLU A 93 -25.44 19.60 -15.08
N LYS A 94 -25.98 19.84 -13.88
CA LYS A 94 -25.50 19.20 -12.66
C LYS A 94 -25.67 17.68 -12.74
N LEU A 95 -26.83 17.21 -13.18
CA LEU A 95 -27.10 15.78 -13.35
C LEU A 95 -26.09 15.14 -14.32
N ARG A 96 -25.88 15.73 -15.50
CA ARG A 96 -24.89 15.24 -16.48
C ARG A 96 -23.48 15.18 -15.90
N LYS A 97 -23.06 16.19 -15.13
CA LYS A 97 -21.75 16.22 -14.47
C LYS A 97 -21.64 15.12 -13.41
N ASP A 98 -22.70 14.89 -12.64
CA ASP A 98 -22.72 13.88 -11.60
C ASP A 98 -22.74 12.45 -12.18
N GLU A 99 -23.46 12.23 -13.28
CA GLU A 99 -23.45 10.97 -14.04
C GLU A 99 -22.04 10.67 -14.57
N ALA A 100 -21.41 11.63 -15.25
CA ALA A 100 -20.04 11.48 -15.75
C ALA A 100 -19.05 11.17 -14.62
N ARG A 101 -19.18 11.83 -13.46
CA ARG A 101 -18.35 11.54 -12.27
C ARG A 101 -18.58 10.13 -11.72
N LYS A 102 -19.84 9.68 -11.64
CA LYS A 102 -20.19 8.34 -11.16
C LYS A 102 -19.61 7.26 -12.09
N GLU A 103 -19.70 7.45 -13.40
CA GLU A 103 -19.14 6.52 -14.38
C GLU A 103 -17.62 6.48 -14.33
N ALA A 104 -16.96 7.64 -14.27
CA ALA A 104 -15.50 7.72 -14.10
C ALA A 104 -15.03 7.01 -12.83
N LEU A 105 -15.74 7.20 -11.71
CA LEU A 105 -15.45 6.49 -10.46
C LEU A 105 -15.68 4.98 -10.56
N ARG A 106 -16.70 4.54 -11.31
CA ARG A 106 -16.96 3.11 -11.53
C ARG A 106 -15.79 2.47 -12.29
N ILE A 107 -15.38 3.08 -13.40
CA ILE A 107 -14.25 2.62 -14.23
C ILE A 107 -12.97 2.55 -13.39
N ALA A 108 -12.62 3.62 -12.67
CA ALA A 108 -11.41 3.65 -11.83
C ALA A 108 -11.44 2.58 -10.73
N ASN A 109 -12.61 2.28 -10.16
CA ASN A 109 -12.76 1.22 -9.17
C ASN A 109 -12.62 -0.18 -9.78
N GLU A 110 -13.15 -0.40 -10.97
CA GLU A 110 -13.00 -1.66 -11.73
C GLU A 110 -11.52 -1.89 -12.08
N GLU A 111 -10.82 -0.89 -12.59
CA GLU A 111 -9.38 -0.94 -12.87
C GLU A 111 -8.57 -1.24 -11.60
N ARG A 112 -8.89 -0.58 -10.48
CA ARG A 112 -8.23 -0.83 -9.19
C ARG A 112 -8.47 -2.26 -8.69
N LYS A 113 -9.67 -2.81 -8.89
CA LYS A 113 -9.97 -4.21 -8.55
C LYS A 113 -9.20 -5.17 -9.45
N ALA A 114 -9.21 -4.95 -10.77
CA ALA A 114 -8.46 -5.75 -11.73
C ALA A 114 -6.95 -5.76 -11.42
N ALA A 115 -6.37 -4.60 -11.09
CA ALA A 115 -4.96 -4.50 -10.69
C ALA A 115 -4.67 -5.25 -9.39
N LYS A 116 -5.57 -5.17 -8.39
CA LYS A 116 -5.44 -5.94 -7.15
C LYS A 116 -5.51 -7.45 -7.38
N ASP A 117 -6.41 -7.89 -8.25
CA ASP A 117 -6.57 -9.31 -8.55
C ASP A 117 -5.39 -9.85 -9.36
N ALA A 118 -4.86 -9.08 -10.31
CA ALA A 118 -3.62 -9.40 -11.00
C ALA A 118 -2.45 -9.52 -10.02
N LYS A 119 -2.30 -8.58 -9.08
CA LYS A 119 -1.28 -8.65 -8.03
C LYS A 119 -1.43 -9.89 -7.15
N LYS A 120 -2.65 -10.20 -6.69
CA LYS A 120 -2.91 -11.41 -5.90
C LYS A 120 -2.58 -12.70 -6.65
N LYS A 121 -2.87 -12.76 -7.96
CA LYS A 121 -2.52 -13.91 -8.80
C LYS A 121 -1.00 -14.05 -8.93
N ALA A 122 -0.27 -12.96 -9.14
CA ALA A 122 1.20 -12.97 -9.17
C ALA A 122 1.78 -13.46 -7.84
N GLU A 123 1.33 -12.91 -6.71
CA GLU A 123 1.78 -13.35 -5.38
C GLU A 123 1.43 -14.83 -5.11
N ALA A 124 0.29 -15.33 -5.62
CA ALA A 124 -0.07 -16.73 -5.47
C ALA A 124 0.86 -17.66 -6.28
N ILE A 125 1.32 -17.21 -7.45
CA ILE A 125 2.32 -17.93 -8.24
C ILE A 125 3.67 -17.92 -7.52
N GLU A 126 4.10 -16.77 -6.99
CA GLU A 126 5.34 -16.66 -6.21
C GLU A 126 5.32 -17.56 -4.98
N ARG A 127 4.20 -17.62 -4.24
CA ARG A 127 4.06 -18.54 -3.09
C ARG A 127 4.21 -20.00 -3.50
N LYS A 128 3.60 -20.40 -4.62
CA LYS A 128 3.74 -21.78 -5.13
C LYS A 128 5.19 -22.08 -5.54
N ALA A 129 5.85 -21.16 -6.24
CA ALA A 129 7.25 -21.29 -6.61
C ALA A 129 8.13 -21.43 -5.37
N ALA A 130 7.94 -20.59 -4.35
CA ALA A 130 8.68 -20.67 -3.09
C ALA A 130 8.46 -22.01 -2.36
N GLU A 131 7.25 -22.56 -2.37
CA GLU A 131 6.97 -23.90 -1.80
C GLU A 131 7.70 -25.01 -2.57
N GLU A 132 7.73 -24.93 -3.90
CA GLU A 132 8.46 -25.89 -4.74
C GLU A 132 9.97 -25.81 -4.51
N GLU A 133 10.54 -24.61 -4.45
CA GLU A 133 11.94 -24.38 -4.10
C GLU A 133 12.27 -24.94 -2.72
N PHE A 134 11.42 -24.70 -1.73
CA PHE A 134 11.57 -25.25 -0.39
C PHE A 134 11.58 -26.79 -0.38
N ARG A 135 10.69 -27.42 -1.15
CA ARG A 135 10.68 -28.89 -1.30
C ARG A 135 11.95 -29.40 -1.95
N GLN A 136 12.44 -28.72 -2.99
CA GLN A 136 13.70 -29.09 -3.65
C GLN A 136 14.88 -28.99 -2.70
N MET A 137 14.96 -27.91 -1.90
CA MET A 137 15.98 -27.76 -0.87
C MET A 137 15.94 -28.92 0.15
N LEU A 138 14.76 -29.28 0.66
CA LEU A 138 14.62 -30.41 1.59
C LEU A 138 15.11 -31.73 0.99
N MET A 139 14.85 -31.99 -0.30
CA MET A 139 15.34 -33.19 -0.97
C MET A 139 16.86 -33.19 -1.10
N LYS A 140 17.47 -32.04 -1.40
CA LYS A 140 18.93 -31.88 -1.44
C LYS A 140 19.56 -32.13 -0.07
N GLU A 141 19.04 -31.50 0.99
CA GLU A 141 19.54 -31.72 2.35
C GLU A 141 19.45 -33.18 2.80
N ARG A 142 18.34 -33.87 2.46
CA ARG A 142 18.17 -35.30 2.75
C ARG A 142 19.22 -36.13 2.01
N ALA A 143 19.47 -35.85 0.73
CA ALA A 143 20.48 -36.54 -0.06
C ALA A 143 21.89 -36.33 0.52
N GLU A 144 22.25 -35.09 0.86
CA GLU A 144 23.54 -34.76 1.49
C GLU A 144 23.74 -35.50 2.81
N LYS A 145 22.71 -35.55 3.66
CA LYS A 145 22.76 -36.30 4.92
C LYS A 145 22.95 -37.80 4.68
N LEU A 146 22.26 -38.38 3.69
CA LEU A 146 22.43 -39.79 3.33
C LEU A 146 23.85 -40.09 2.84
N GLU A 147 24.40 -39.24 1.97
CA GLU A 147 25.79 -39.39 1.50
C GLU A 147 26.80 -39.26 2.65
N TYR A 148 26.58 -38.30 3.56
CA TYR A 148 27.38 -38.17 4.77
C TYR A 148 27.36 -39.46 5.61
N TRP A 149 26.18 -40.07 5.81
CA TRP A 149 26.05 -41.33 6.54
C TRP A 149 26.78 -42.49 5.85
N LYS A 150 26.64 -42.63 4.52
CA LYS A 150 27.38 -43.65 3.74
C LYS A 150 28.89 -43.50 3.91
N MET A 151 29.39 -42.26 3.81
CA MET A 151 30.82 -41.97 3.99
C MET A 151 31.29 -42.26 5.42
N ARG A 152 30.45 -41.96 6.42
CA ARG A 152 30.74 -42.27 7.82
C ARG A 152 30.80 -43.77 8.07
N GLU A 153 29.87 -44.52 7.51
CA GLU A 153 29.83 -45.97 7.63
C GLU A 153 31.06 -46.63 6.99
N LYS A 154 31.44 -46.20 5.77
CA LYS A 154 32.68 -46.64 5.12
C LYS A 154 33.91 -46.39 6.00
N LYS A 155 34.06 -45.18 6.56
CA LYS A 155 35.16 -44.85 7.49
C LYS A 155 35.16 -45.73 8.74
N ILE A 156 33.99 -46.07 9.28
CA ILE A 156 33.90 -46.97 10.43
C ILE A 156 34.33 -48.39 10.04
N GLN A 157 33.89 -48.87 8.88
CA GLN A 157 34.28 -50.19 8.37
C GLN A 157 35.79 -50.28 8.09
N GLU A 158 36.38 -49.26 7.47
CA GLU A 158 37.83 -49.15 7.25
C GLU A 158 38.59 -49.21 8.57
N LYS A 159 38.22 -48.39 9.55
CA LYS A 159 38.84 -48.42 10.90
C LYS A 159 38.70 -49.77 11.59
N LYS A 160 37.57 -50.47 11.42
CA LYS A 160 37.39 -51.84 11.94
C LYS A 160 38.33 -52.83 11.26
N LYS A 161 38.48 -52.74 9.92
CA LYS A 161 39.42 -53.58 9.16
C LYS A 161 40.86 -53.33 9.58
N GLU A 162 41.29 -52.06 9.64
CA GLU A 162 42.64 -51.66 10.09
C GLU A 162 42.94 -52.21 11.49
N LYS A 163 42.01 -52.06 12.44
CA LYS A 163 42.16 -52.62 13.79
C LYS A 163 42.26 -54.14 13.79
N ASN A 164 41.40 -54.82 13.03
CA ASN A 164 41.44 -56.28 12.92
C ASN A 164 42.74 -56.78 12.27
N GLU A 165 43.25 -56.08 11.26
CA GLU A 165 44.53 -56.40 10.62
C GLU A 165 45.71 -56.19 11.57
N LEU A 166 45.70 -55.10 12.34
CA LEU A 166 46.70 -54.84 13.37
C LEU A 166 46.66 -55.95 14.43
N LEU A 167 45.47 -56.31 14.92
CA LEU A 167 45.28 -57.44 15.84
C LEU A 167 45.78 -58.75 15.24
N ARG A 168 45.50 -59.05 13.96
CA ARG A 168 46.02 -60.26 13.30
C ARG A 168 47.55 -60.30 13.31
N ARG A 169 48.21 -59.20 12.92
CA ARG A 169 49.68 -59.07 12.94
C ARG A 169 50.28 -59.21 14.35
N GLN A 170 49.62 -58.67 15.37
CA GLN A 170 50.06 -58.83 16.77
C GLN A 170 49.79 -60.24 17.29
N SER A 171 48.65 -60.83 16.96
CA SER A 171 48.24 -62.17 17.42
C SER A 171 49.10 -63.29 16.82
N SER A 172 49.72 -63.10 15.65
CA SER A 172 50.70 -64.04 15.11
C SER A 172 51.99 -64.12 15.94
N LEU A 173 52.24 -63.13 16.81
CA LEU A 173 53.31 -63.17 17.81
C LEU A 173 52.83 -63.67 19.17
N TRP A 174 51.55 -64.01 19.32
CA TRP A 174 50.99 -64.50 20.57
C TRP A 174 51.60 -65.84 20.92
N ILE A 175 52.09 -65.96 22.15
CA ILE A 175 52.78 -67.13 22.64
C ILE A 175 51.75 -67.98 23.39
N GLY A 176 51.56 -69.23 22.97
CA GLY A 176 50.67 -70.16 23.66
C GLY A 176 51.21 -70.49 25.06
N PRO A 177 50.35 -70.80 26.05
CA PRO A 177 50.77 -71.01 27.44
C PRO A 177 51.87 -72.08 27.60
N SER A 178 51.90 -73.10 26.74
CA SER A 178 52.92 -74.15 26.71
C SER A 178 54.27 -73.72 26.11
N GLU A 179 54.33 -72.59 25.41
CA GLU A 179 55.52 -72.10 24.71
C GLU A 179 56.14 -70.86 25.36
N ILE A 180 55.49 -70.31 26.41
CA ILE A 180 55.94 -69.12 27.13
C ILE A 180 57.29 -69.35 27.78
N GLU A 181 57.46 -70.45 28.53
CA GLU A 181 58.71 -70.75 29.23
C GLU A 181 59.90 -70.84 28.26
N LYS A 182 59.70 -71.51 27.11
CA LYS A 182 60.73 -71.66 26.07
C LYS A 182 61.14 -70.32 25.45
N LYS A 183 60.17 -69.50 25.04
CA LYS A 183 60.47 -68.16 24.48
C LYS A 183 61.06 -67.19 25.50
N THR A 184 60.71 -67.34 26.79
CA THR A 184 61.29 -66.50 27.85
C THR A 184 62.76 -66.82 28.05
N LEU A 185 63.12 -68.11 28.06
CA LEU A 185 64.51 -68.55 28.11
C LEU A 185 65.31 -68.12 26.88
N ASP A 186 64.76 -68.24 25.66
CA ASP A 186 65.41 -67.76 24.44
C ASP A 186 65.65 -66.24 24.49
N ALA A 187 64.67 -65.44 24.91
CA ALA A 187 64.84 -63.98 25.02
C ALA A 187 65.90 -63.57 26.06
N ILE A 188 66.00 -64.30 27.18
CA ILE A 188 67.05 -64.09 28.20
C ILE A 188 68.43 -64.45 27.62
N CYS A 189 68.53 -65.56 26.87
CA CYS A 189 69.77 -65.99 26.24
C CYS A 189 70.22 -65.06 25.10
N ASP A 190 69.28 -64.52 24.31
CA ASP A 190 69.56 -63.58 23.23
C ASP A 190 70.02 -62.21 23.76
N TYR A 191 69.50 -61.77 24.91
CA TYR A 191 69.98 -60.55 25.58
C TYR A 191 71.44 -60.66 26.06
N VAL A 192 71.92 -61.87 26.33
CA VAL A 192 73.31 -62.13 26.76
C VAL A 192 74.28 -62.26 25.57
N ARG A 193 73.78 -62.33 24.33
CA ARG A 193 74.58 -62.45 23.10
C ARG A 193 74.73 -61.13 22.29
N LEU A 194 74.25 -60.01 22.82
CA LEU A 194 74.59 -58.65 22.38
C LEU A 194 75.62 -58.04 23.35
#